data_AF-A0A964Q2U4-F1
#
_entry.id   AF-A0A964Q2U4-F1
#
_cell.length_a   1.000
_cell.length_b   1.000
_cell.length_c   1.000
_cell.angle_alpha   90.00
_cell.angle_beta   90.00
_cell.angle_gamma   90.00
#
_symmetry.space_group_name_H-M   'P 1'
#
loop_
_entity.id
_entity.type
_entity.pdbx_description
1 polymer ?
#
loop_
_entity_poly.entity_id
_entity_poly.type
_entity_poly.pdbx_seq_one_letter_code
_entity_poly.pdbx_strand_id
1 'polypeptide(L)'
;MDSRFFLFLMLGAASAFPSQAASGLGIFGKRPVKNPAERVPELILLLKSSGDENKRADAAAELRQFDVATYPDILTTLIQALNNDAKPSVRAEAAASLGKIRPVSITVGQALEKSLAQDLSMRVRIQARSSLLQYNLAGYRSPPKNPTSLEGKEPPLAAPFPALPTPKSIPVNSPGKKPAAREPGGNPFFSIPNLFKLGTKAEETAKPAREKTSPPAPKGKSEGPDLFPK
;
A
#
# COMPACT_ATOMS: atom_id res chain seq x y z
N MET A 1 27.93 -61.55 -34.65
CA MET A 1 27.24 -60.66 -35.61
C MET A 1 26.10 -59.94 -34.90
N ASP A 2 26.42 -58.75 -34.38
CA ASP A 2 25.65 -57.48 -34.35
C ASP A 2 24.17 -57.43 -33.90
N SER A 3 23.99 -57.20 -32.59
CA SER A 3 22.78 -56.63 -31.95
C SER A 3 22.52 -55.15 -32.31
N ARG A 4 22.83 -54.74 -33.54
CA ARG A 4 22.64 -53.36 -34.04
C ARG A 4 21.66 -53.27 -35.21
N PHE A 5 21.19 -54.41 -35.71
CA PHE A 5 20.17 -54.47 -36.76
C PHE A 5 18.72 -54.53 -36.23
N PHE A 6 18.51 -54.61 -34.92
CA PHE A 6 17.19 -54.46 -34.29
C PHE A 6 16.76 -52.99 -34.06
N LEU A 7 17.53 -52.01 -34.58
CA LEU A 7 17.20 -50.58 -34.53
C LEU A 7 16.25 -50.13 -35.66
N PHE A 8 15.83 -51.02 -36.57
CA PHE A 8 14.94 -50.66 -37.68
C PHE A 8 13.70 -51.57 -37.78
N LEU A 9 13.11 -51.91 -36.63
CA LEU A 9 11.79 -52.54 -36.56
C LEU A 9 10.71 -51.46 -36.35
N MET A 10 9.81 -51.34 -37.34
CA MET A 10 8.45 -50.74 -37.25
C MET A 10 8.39 -49.22 -37.05
N LEU A 11 8.23 -48.37 -38.07
CA LEU A 11 7.13 -48.26 -39.04
C LEU A 11 5.72 -48.42 -38.43
N GLY A 12 5.06 -47.30 -38.11
CA GLY A 12 3.60 -47.21 -38.10
C GLY A 12 2.95 -46.57 -36.87
N ALA A 13 2.69 -45.25 -36.91
CA ALA A 13 1.45 -44.62 -36.43
C ALA A 13 1.52 -43.09 -36.62
N ALA A 14 1.13 -42.63 -37.80
CA ALA A 14 0.72 -41.25 -38.01
C ALA A 14 -0.58 -41.01 -37.23
N SER A 15 -0.51 -40.29 -36.11
CA SER A 15 -1.68 -39.64 -35.51
C SER A 15 -1.54 -38.13 -35.71
N ALA A 16 -2.30 -37.64 -36.68
CA ALA A 16 -2.51 -36.22 -36.89
C ALA A 16 -3.24 -35.66 -35.67
N PHE A 17 -2.51 -34.99 -34.78
CA PHE A 17 -3.13 -34.12 -33.79
C PHE A 17 -3.63 -32.87 -34.53
N PRO A 18 -4.95 -32.59 -34.56
CA PRO A 18 -5.41 -31.30 -35.03
C PRO A 18 -4.86 -30.24 -34.07
N SER A 19 -3.89 -29.48 -34.58
CA SER A 19 -3.48 -28.21 -33.99
C SER A 19 -4.69 -27.30 -34.02
N GLN A 20 -5.53 -27.40 -32.98
CA GLN A 20 -6.52 -26.38 -32.70
C GLN A 20 -5.73 -25.15 -32.27
N ALA A 21 -5.42 -24.32 -33.26
CA ALA A 21 -5.11 -22.93 -33.08
C ALA A 21 -6.17 -22.36 -32.12
N ALA A 22 -5.79 -22.22 -30.87
CA ALA A 22 -6.60 -21.57 -29.86
C ALA A 22 -6.83 -20.15 -30.37
N SER A 23 -8.04 -19.97 -30.86
CA SER A 23 -8.70 -18.74 -31.23
C SER A 23 -8.25 -17.59 -30.34
N GLY A 24 -7.72 -16.54 -30.99
CA GLY A 24 -7.87 -15.17 -30.53
C GLY A 24 -7.35 -14.89 -29.12
N LEU A 25 -6.04 -14.64 -29.04
CA LEU A 25 -5.44 -13.72 -28.08
C LEU A 25 -6.17 -12.35 -28.22
N GLY A 26 -7.21 -12.15 -27.41
CA GLY A 26 -8.09 -10.98 -27.51
C GLY A 26 -8.96 -10.74 -26.27
N ILE A 27 -8.49 -11.16 -25.09
CA ILE A 27 -9.19 -10.96 -23.80
C ILE A 27 -9.05 -9.55 -23.22
N PHE A 28 -8.48 -8.60 -23.97
CA PHE A 28 -8.57 -7.17 -23.67
C PHE A 28 -9.67 -6.53 -24.52
N GLY A 29 -10.91 -7.02 -24.34
CA GLY A 29 -12.08 -6.26 -24.75
C GLY A 29 -12.10 -4.96 -23.95
N LYS A 30 -11.53 -3.89 -24.51
CA LYS A 30 -11.82 -2.53 -24.08
C LYS A 30 -13.35 -2.44 -24.07
N ARG A 31 -13.96 -2.39 -22.88
CA ARG A 31 -15.40 -2.16 -22.77
C ARG A 31 -15.71 -0.94 -23.65
N PRO A 32 -16.78 -0.95 -24.45
CA PRO A 32 -17.13 0.20 -25.28
C PRO A 32 -17.15 1.40 -24.34
N VAL A 33 -16.20 2.31 -24.57
CA VAL A 33 -16.04 3.50 -23.74
C VAL A 33 -17.31 4.29 -23.97
N LYS A 34 -18.26 4.19 -23.03
CA LYS A 34 -19.34 5.17 -22.92
C LYS A 34 -18.73 6.55 -23.06
N ASN A 35 -19.43 7.47 -23.72
CA ASN A 35 -18.97 8.85 -23.90
C ASN A 35 -18.26 9.34 -22.63
N PRO A 36 -16.98 9.76 -22.71
CA PRO A 36 -16.19 10.08 -21.51
C PRO A 36 -16.87 11.17 -20.67
N ALA A 37 -17.58 12.09 -21.34
CA ALA A 37 -18.36 13.15 -20.71
C ALA A 37 -19.48 12.65 -19.78
N GLU A 38 -20.08 11.49 -20.09
CA GLU A 38 -21.10 10.85 -19.25
C GLU A 38 -20.46 9.87 -18.27
N ARG A 39 -19.40 9.17 -18.69
CA ARG A 39 -18.77 8.13 -17.88
C ARG A 39 -18.02 8.69 -16.67
N VAL A 40 -17.30 9.79 -16.82
CA VAL A 40 -16.56 10.41 -15.71
C VAL A 40 -17.47 10.81 -14.55
N PRO A 41 -18.57 11.56 -14.74
CA PRO A 41 -19.47 11.89 -13.63
C PRO A 41 -20.16 10.67 -13.03
N GLU A 42 -20.52 9.66 -13.84
CA GLU A 42 -21.02 8.37 -13.32
C GLU A 42 -20.00 7.72 -12.36
N LEU A 43 -18.73 7.66 -12.75
CA LEU A 43 -17.67 7.06 -11.94
C LEU A 43 -17.35 7.87 -10.68
N ILE A 44 -17.39 9.19 -10.77
CA ILE A 44 -17.24 10.08 -9.61
C ILE A 44 -18.36 9.83 -8.60
N LEU A 45 -19.61 9.72 -9.07
CA LEU A 45 -20.74 9.41 -8.20
C LEU A 45 -20.57 8.02 -7.58
N LEU A 46 -20.21 7.02 -8.39
CA LEU A 46 -19.99 5.65 -7.94
C LEU A 46 -18.92 5.59 -6.85
N LEU A 47 -17.80 6.30 -7.02
CA LEU A 47 -16.73 6.37 -6.02
C LEU A 47 -17.19 7.00 -4.70
N LYS A 48 -18.07 8.02 -4.76
CA LYS A 48 -18.54 8.75 -3.57
C LYS A 48 -19.65 8.02 -2.80
N SER A 49 -20.63 7.45 -3.50
CA SER A 49 -21.89 7.00 -2.88
C SER A 49 -22.16 5.50 -2.94
N SER A 50 -21.35 4.72 -3.67
CA SER A 50 -21.57 3.26 -3.73
C SER A 50 -21.30 2.60 -2.38
N GLY A 51 -22.23 1.74 -1.94
CA GLY A 51 -22.03 0.89 -0.75
C GLY A 51 -20.99 -0.22 -0.97
N ASP A 52 -20.80 -0.66 -2.22
CA ASP A 52 -19.88 -1.73 -2.56
C ASP A 52 -18.45 -1.21 -2.70
N GLU A 53 -17.52 -1.72 -1.89
CA GLU A 53 -16.12 -1.31 -1.92
C GLU A 53 -15.41 -1.67 -3.22
N ASN A 54 -15.73 -2.83 -3.82
CA ASN A 54 -15.13 -3.26 -5.07
C ASN A 54 -15.51 -2.33 -6.21
N LYS A 55 -16.79 -1.94 -6.30
CA LYS A 55 -17.25 -0.97 -7.31
C LYS A 55 -16.59 0.39 -7.15
N ARG A 56 -16.35 0.83 -5.90
CA ARG A 56 -15.61 2.07 -5.63
C ARG A 56 -14.15 1.97 -6.04
N ALA A 57 -13.47 0.86 -5.71
CA ALA A 57 -12.10 0.63 -6.14
C ALA A 57 -11.98 0.58 -7.68
N ASP A 58 -12.89 -0.15 -8.34
CA ASP A 58 -12.97 -0.22 -9.81
C ASP A 58 -13.22 1.15 -10.41
N ALA A 59 -14.09 1.97 -9.81
CA ALA A 59 -14.32 3.35 -10.23
C ALA A 59 -13.04 4.17 -10.16
N ALA A 60 -12.30 4.11 -9.06
CA ALA A 60 -11.02 4.79 -8.93
C ALA A 60 -10.00 4.31 -9.99
N ALA A 61 -9.95 3.00 -10.25
CA ALA A 61 -9.08 2.39 -11.25
C ALA A 61 -9.45 2.78 -12.69
N GLU A 62 -10.73 2.99 -12.98
CA GLU A 62 -11.21 3.46 -14.29
C GLU A 62 -10.97 4.96 -14.47
N LEU A 63 -11.15 5.78 -13.41
CA LEU A 63 -10.96 7.23 -13.47
C LEU A 63 -9.57 7.66 -13.96
N ARG A 64 -8.51 6.86 -13.70
CA ARG A 64 -7.14 7.15 -14.17
C ARG A 64 -6.96 7.04 -15.69
N GLN A 65 -7.92 6.46 -16.40
CA GLN A 65 -7.86 6.28 -17.87
C GLN A 65 -8.33 7.53 -18.62
N PHE A 66 -9.00 8.46 -17.92
CA PHE A 66 -9.50 9.69 -18.49
C PHE A 66 -8.50 10.81 -18.32
N ASP A 67 -8.57 11.77 -19.24
CA ASP A 67 -7.72 12.95 -19.19
C ASP A 67 -8.17 13.94 -18.12
N VAL A 68 -7.22 14.35 -17.30
CA VAL A 68 -7.45 15.22 -16.15
C VAL A 68 -7.48 16.69 -16.56
N ALA A 69 -6.86 17.07 -17.69
CA ALA A 69 -6.99 18.43 -18.21
C ALA A 69 -8.44 18.72 -18.64
N THR A 70 -9.11 17.71 -19.20
CA THR A 70 -10.53 17.79 -19.55
C THR A 70 -11.45 17.68 -18.33
N TYR A 71 -11.11 16.82 -17.36
CA TYR A 71 -11.94 16.55 -16.18
C TYR A 71 -11.16 16.76 -14.86
N PRO A 72 -11.05 18.00 -14.36
CA PRO A 72 -10.27 18.30 -13.16
C PRO A 72 -10.86 17.67 -11.88
N ASP A 73 -12.16 17.37 -11.88
CA ASP A 73 -12.85 16.71 -10.76
C ASP A 73 -12.31 15.32 -10.45
N ILE A 74 -11.63 14.66 -11.41
CA ILE A 74 -10.99 13.37 -11.18
C ILE A 74 -9.94 13.46 -10.06
N LEU A 75 -9.14 14.53 -10.05
CA LEU A 75 -8.10 14.69 -9.03
C LEU A 75 -8.70 14.90 -7.65
N THR A 76 -9.66 15.80 -7.54
CA THR A 76 -10.28 16.17 -6.26
C THR A 76 -10.97 14.96 -5.64
N THR A 77 -11.67 14.18 -6.46
CA THR A 77 -12.41 12.99 -6.03
C THR A 77 -11.51 11.83 -5.64
N LEU A 78 -10.43 11.56 -6.40
CA LEU A 78 -9.44 10.56 -6.02
C LEU A 78 -8.66 10.95 -4.75
N ILE A 79 -8.32 12.22 -4.56
CA ILE A 79 -7.69 12.71 -3.33
C ILE A 79 -8.66 12.57 -2.14
N GLN A 80 -9.95 12.88 -2.32
CA GLN A 80 -10.96 12.66 -1.29
C GLN A 80 -11.08 11.18 -0.92
N ALA A 81 -11.14 10.28 -1.92
CA ALA A 81 -11.18 8.85 -1.68
C ALA A 81 -9.92 8.37 -0.95
N LEU A 82 -8.73 8.83 -1.34
CA LEU A 82 -7.47 8.48 -0.66
C LEU A 82 -7.46 8.90 0.82
N ASN A 83 -8.06 10.04 1.17
CA ASN A 83 -8.02 10.55 2.54
C ASN A 83 -9.15 10.01 3.42
N ASN A 84 -10.36 9.86 2.87
CA ASN A 84 -11.58 9.74 3.67
C ASN A 84 -12.33 8.41 3.45
N ASP A 85 -11.92 7.56 2.51
CA ASP A 85 -12.64 6.31 2.28
C ASP A 85 -12.49 5.35 3.47
N ALA A 86 -13.61 4.81 3.94
CA ALA A 86 -13.64 3.86 5.05
C ALA A 86 -12.80 2.62 4.78
N LYS A 87 -12.75 2.14 3.52
CA LYS A 87 -12.13 0.86 3.17
C LYS A 87 -10.71 1.07 2.64
N PRO A 88 -9.69 0.41 3.23
CA PRO A 88 -8.30 0.60 2.84
C PRO A 88 -8.02 0.13 1.41
N SER A 89 -8.77 -0.84 0.88
CA SER A 89 -8.63 -1.29 -0.51
C SER A 89 -8.94 -0.16 -1.50
N VAL A 90 -9.97 0.64 -1.24
CA VAL A 90 -10.34 1.78 -2.10
C VAL A 90 -9.29 2.89 -1.97
N ARG A 91 -8.82 3.19 -0.75
CA ARG A 91 -7.74 4.17 -0.54
C ARG A 91 -6.46 3.79 -1.29
N ALA A 92 -6.09 2.51 -1.25
CA ALA A 92 -4.93 2.00 -1.97
C ALA A 92 -5.10 2.15 -3.49
N GLU A 93 -6.25 1.79 -4.06
CA GLU A 93 -6.49 1.96 -5.50
C GLU A 93 -6.54 3.43 -5.91
N ALA A 94 -7.05 4.32 -5.05
CA ALA A 94 -6.99 5.76 -5.25
C ALA A 94 -5.53 6.27 -5.29
N ALA A 95 -4.68 5.84 -4.35
CA ALA A 95 -3.25 6.15 -4.38
C ALA A 95 -2.57 5.63 -5.66
N ALA A 96 -2.89 4.39 -6.07
CA ALA A 96 -2.35 3.79 -7.29
C ALA A 96 -2.75 4.58 -8.55
N SER A 97 -3.98 5.05 -8.58
CA SER A 97 -4.54 5.83 -9.69
C SER A 97 -3.91 7.22 -9.78
N LEU A 98 -3.77 7.91 -8.64
CA LEU A 98 -3.09 9.19 -8.55
C LEU A 98 -1.63 9.15 -9.03
N GLY A 99 -0.89 8.07 -8.74
CA GLY A 99 0.50 7.92 -9.20
C GLY A 99 0.65 7.84 -10.72
N LYS A 100 -0.38 7.38 -11.43
CA LYS A 100 -0.40 7.20 -12.89
C LYS A 100 -0.92 8.42 -13.65
N ILE A 101 -1.66 9.30 -12.99
CA ILE A 101 -2.25 10.49 -13.61
C ILE A 101 -1.18 11.51 -14.02
N ARG A 102 -1.33 12.07 -15.21
CA ARG A 102 -0.52 13.20 -15.72
C ARG A 102 -1.46 14.32 -16.19
N PRO A 103 -1.06 15.60 -16.08
CA PRO A 103 0.25 16.12 -15.65
C PRO A 103 0.54 15.98 -14.14
N VAL A 104 1.79 16.26 -13.74
CA VAL A 104 2.24 16.22 -12.34
C VAL A 104 1.72 17.47 -11.60
N SER A 105 1.10 17.26 -10.44
CA SER A 105 0.50 18.29 -9.59
C SER A 105 1.03 18.21 -8.16
N ILE A 106 1.39 19.35 -7.59
CA ILE A 106 1.91 19.42 -6.21
C ILE A 106 0.88 18.87 -5.20
N THR A 107 -0.41 19.11 -5.42
CA THR A 107 -1.49 18.67 -4.51
C THR A 107 -1.58 17.15 -4.42
N VAL A 108 -1.36 16.45 -5.55
CA VAL A 108 -1.35 14.98 -5.60
C VAL A 108 -0.15 14.43 -4.84
N GLY A 109 1.02 15.00 -5.06
CA GLY A 109 2.24 14.60 -4.35
C GLY A 109 2.11 14.78 -2.84
N GLN A 110 1.58 15.92 -2.38
CA GLN A 110 1.31 16.17 -0.97
C GLN A 110 0.29 15.19 -0.37
N ALA A 111 -0.77 14.84 -1.12
CA ALA A 111 -1.77 13.86 -0.67
C ALA A 111 -1.14 12.47 -0.51
N LEU A 112 -0.26 12.06 -1.43
CA LEU A 112 0.48 10.80 -1.34
C LEU A 112 1.47 10.79 -0.16
N GLU A 113 2.19 11.90 0.09
CA GLU A 113 3.05 12.05 1.27
C GLU A 113 2.27 11.94 2.57
N LYS A 114 1.11 12.60 2.64
CA LYS A 114 0.23 12.56 3.81
C LYS A 114 -0.24 11.13 4.07
N SER A 115 -0.72 10.44 3.04
CA SER A 115 -1.18 9.05 3.16
C SER A 115 -0.04 8.10 3.57
N LEU A 116 1.16 8.29 3.03
CA LEU A 116 2.35 7.52 3.41
C LEU A 116 2.69 7.66 4.91
N ALA A 117 2.54 8.87 5.45
CA ALA A 117 2.87 9.18 6.84
C ALA A 117 1.76 8.82 7.83
N GLN A 118 0.49 9.03 7.46
CA GLN A 118 -0.64 9.08 8.40
C GLN A 118 -1.70 7.98 8.19
N ASP A 119 -1.68 7.22 7.09
CA ASP A 119 -2.71 6.19 6.88
C ASP A 119 -2.56 5.03 7.86
N LEU A 120 -3.68 4.55 8.40
CA LEU A 120 -3.73 3.45 9.35
C LEU A 120 -3.33 2.10 8.71
N SER A 121 -3.57 1.94 7.42
CA SER A 121 -3.32 0.68 6.71
C SER A 121 -1.94 0.65 6.09
N MET A 122 -1.14 -0.36 6.46
CA MET A 122 0.16 -0.60 5.87
C MET A 122 0.10 -0.79 4.34
N ARG A 123 -0.95 -1.42 3.83
CA ARG A 123 -1.14 -1.59 2.37
C ARG A 123 -1.24 -0.24 1.66
N VAL A 124 -1.98 0.70 2.23
CA VAL A 124 -2.15 2.04 1.65
C VAL A 124 -0.83 2.80 1.71
N ARG A 125 -0.11 2.74 2.82
CA ARG A 125 1.21 3.40 2.96
C ARG A 125 2.24 2.89 1.94
N ILE A 126 2.31 1.58 1.72
CA ILE A 126 3.19 0.96 0.72
C ILE A 126 2.78 1.42 -0.69
N GLN A 127 1.48 1.42 -0.99
CA GLN A 127 0.98 1.87 -2.28
C GLN A 127 1.26 3.35 -2.52
N ALA A 128 1.03 4.21 -1.52
CA ALA A 128 1.34 5.63 -1.57
C ALA A 128 2.84 5.86 -1.79
N ARG A 129 3.73 5.06 -1.17
CA ARG A 129 5.18 5.11 -1.41
C ARG A 129 5.54 4.78 -2.85
N SER A 130 4.96 3.71 -3.40
CA SER A 130 5.19 3.31 -4.80
C SER A 130 4.70 4.39 -5.77
N SER A 131 3.50 4.90 -5.56
CA SER A 131 2.94 6.00 -6.36
C SER A 131 3.78 7.27 -6.25
N LEU A 132 4.25 7.63 -5.06
CA LEU A 132 5.10 8.80 -4.84
C LEU A 132 6.45 8.67 -5.53
N LEU A 133 7.05 7.48 -5.53
CA LEU A 133 8.27 7.22 -6.30
C LEU A 133 8.04 7.46 -7.80
N GLN A 134 6.96 6.92 -8.35
CA GLN A 134 6.60 7.15 -9.76
C GLN A 134 6.36 8.63 -10.05
N TYR A 135 5.75 9.35 -9.11
CA TYR A 135 5.48 10.77 -9.23
C TYR A 135 6.75 11.63 -9.16
N ASN A 136 7.67 11.29 -8.26
CA ASN A 136 9.00 11.92 -8.14
C ASN A 136 9.81 11.74 -9.41
N LEU A 137 9.78 10.54 -10.01
CA LEU A 137 10.43 10.25 -11.29
C LEU A 137 9.81 11.05 -12.44
N ALA A 138 8.51 11.37 -12.35
CA ALA A 138 7.82 12.22 -13.32
C ALA A 138 8.05 13.73 -13.11
N GLY A 139 8.84 14.13 -12.11
CA GLY A 139 9.21 15.52 -11.87
C GLY A 139 8.56 16.16 -10.64
N TYR A 140 7.80 15.43 -9.82
CA TYR A 140 7.32 15.98 -8.55
C TYR A 140 8.49 16.23 -7.60
N ARG A 141 8.45 17.38 -6.92
CA ARG A 141 9.34 17.72 -5.81
C ARG A 141 8.47 18.27 -4.69
N SER A 142 8.71 17.76 -3.49
CA SER A 142 8.01 18.23 -2.31
C SER A 142 8.41 19.70 -2.04
N PRO A 143 7.44 20.59 -1.78
CA PRO A 143 7.78 21.93 -1.35
C PRO A 143 8.51 21.85 0.00
N PRO A 144 9.50 22.73 0.25
CA PRO A 144 10.25 22.73 1.49
C PRO A 144 9.29 22.89 2.67
N LYS A 145 9.28 21.90 3.58
CA LYS A 145 8.42 21.91 4.77
C LYS A 145 8.75 23.04 5.75
N ASN A 146 9.90 23.70 5.58
CA ASN A 146 10.30 24.94 6.22
C ASN A 146 11.10 25.78 5.20
N PRO A 147 10.78 27.07 4.96
CA PRO A 147 11.63 27.92 4.12
C PRO A 147 13.03 28.19 4.72
N THR A 148 13.33 27.70 5.93
CA THR A 148 14.58 28.00 6.67
C THR A 148 15.68 26.95 6.56
N SER A 149 15.59 25.98 5.64
CA SER A 149 16.59 24.90 5.51
C SER A 149 17.27 24.85 4.13
N LEU A 150 17.42 26.00 3.47
CA LEU A 150 18.32 26.17 2.33
C LEU A 150 19.41 27.22 2.57
N GLU A 151 19.55 27.74 3.79
CA GLU A 151 20.76 28.48 4.16
C GLU A 151 21.84 27.44 4.50
N GLY A 152 22.54 26.98 3.47
CA GLY A 152 23.89 26.48 3.67
C GLY A 152 24.65 27.59 4.38
N LYS A 153 24.84 27.45 5.70
CA LYS A 153 25.91 28.17 6.39
C LYS A 153 27.19 27.76 5.69
N GLU A 154 27.61 28.53 4.69
CA GLU A 154 28.97 28.51 4.22
C GLU A 154 29.84 28.71 5.48
N PRO A 155 30.67 27.73 5.87
CA PRO A 155 31.65 27.98 6.91
C PRO A 155 32.52 29.14 6.41
N PRO A 156 32.72 30.22 7.19
CA PRO A 156 33.57 31.31 6.74
C PRO A 156 34.95 30.74 6.41
N LEU A 157 35.42 31.12 5.22
CA LEU A 157 36.69 30.74 4.62
C LEU A 157 37.83 30.95 5.64
N ALA A 158 38.48 29.84 6.02
CA ALA A 158 39.80 29.74 6.63
C ALA A 158 40.33 30.98 7.38
N ALA A 159 40.18 31.01 8.71
CA ALA A 159 41.14 31.72 9.54
C ALA A 159 42.50 30.99 9.46
N PRO A 160 43.64 31.69 9.30
CA PRO A 160 44.95 31.05 9.18
C PRO A 160 45.30 30.36 10.50
N PHE A 161 45.58 29.05 10.43
CA PHE A 161 46.06 28.27 11.57
C PHE A 161 47.41 28.82 12.07
N PRO A 162 47.57 29.18 13.35
CA PRO A 162 48.90 29.35 13.93
C PRO A 162 49.55 27.96 14.09
N ALA A 163 50.75 27.79 13.54
CA ALA A 163 51.53 26.57 13.63
C ALA A 163 51.82 26.22 15.09
N LEU A 164 51.34 25.06 15.54
CA LEU A 164 51.70 24.49 16.84
C LEU A 164 53.02 23.72 16.74
N PRO A 165 53.99 23.96 17.64
CA PRO A 165 55.25 23.21 17.69
C PRO A 165 55.03 21.78 18.19
N THR A 166 55.83 20.85 17.65
CA THR A 166 55.78 19.41 17.96
C THR A 166 56.25 19.09 19.38
N PRO A 167 55.57 18.20 20.12
CA PRO A 167 56.01 17.78 21.45
C PRO A 167 57.10 16.68 21.36
N LYS A 168 58.28 16.97 21.92
CA LYS A 168 59.31 15.97 22.24
C LYS A 168 59.22 15.58 23.73
N SER A 169 59.00 14.27 23.93
CA SER A 169 59.39 13.38 25.05
C SER A 169 59.54 13.91 26.49
N ILE A 170 58.83 13.20 27.37
CA ILE A 170 58.79 13.17 28.85
C ILE A 170 60.18 13.03 29.51
N PRO A 171 60.35 13.54 30.74
CA PRO A 171 60.94 12.68 31.76
C PRO A 171 60.15 12.62 33.09
N VAL A 172 60.32 11.45 33.70
CA VAL A 172 59.82 10.87 34.95
C VAL A 172 60.34 11.61 36.20
N ASN A 173 59.50 11.84 37.23
CA ASN A 173 59.63 11.23 38.58
C ASN A 173 58.54 11.65 39.59
N SER A 174 58.11 10.66 40.38
CA SER A 174 57.32 10.72 41.65
C SER A 174 58.16 11.32 42.80
N PRO A 175 57.71 11.47 44.09
CA PRO A 175 56.49 10.97 44.75
C PRO A 175 55.79 11.93 45.78
N GLY A 176 54.59 11.53 46.22
CA GLY A 176 54.21 11.64 47.64
C GLY A 176 53.15 12.68 48.03
N LYS A 177 51.92 12.21 48.29
CA LYS A 177 51.27 12.19 49.61
C LYS A 177 49.85 11.60 49.53
N LYS A 178 49.62 10.56 50.34
CA LYS A 178 48.33 9.94 50.74
C LYS A 178 47.81 10.67 52.02
N PRO A 179 46.64 10.32 52.63
CA PRO A 179 45.28 10.17 52.09
C PRO A 179 44.20 10.79 53.03
N ALA A 180 42.97 11.01 52.56
CA ALA A 180 41.72 11.08 53.34
C ALA A 180 40.56 11.27 52.33
N ALA A 181 39.35 10.73 52.42
CA ALA A 181 38.70 9.86 53.38
C ALA A 181 37.63 9.05 52.61
N ARG A 182 37.19 7.99 53.28
CA ARG A 182 36.27 6.92 52.88
C ARG A 182 34.81 7.39 52.98
N GLU A 183 33.97 7.07 51.99
CA GLU A 183 32.59 6.59 52.21
C GLU A 183 32.14 5.63 51.08
N PRO A 184 31.53 4.47 51.42
CA PRO A 184 31.04 3.49 50.45
C PRO A 184 29.51 3.49 50.35
N GLY A 185 28.98 3.77 49.16
CA GLY A 185 27.64 3.36 48.72
C GLY A 185 27.77 2.97 47.26
N GLY A 186 27.68 1.71 46.85
CA GLY A 186 26.65 0.76 47.22
C GLY A 186 25.49 0.91 46.23
N ASN A 187 25.73 0.72 44.93
CA ASN A 187 24.69 0.66 43.91
C ASN A 187 24.25 -0.80 43.77
N PRO A 188 23.09 -1.23 44.30
CA PRO A 188 22.57 -2.54 44.01
C PRO A 188 21.97 -2.56 42.60
N PHE A 189 22.41 -3.55 41.82
CA PHE A 189 21.65 -4.15 40.74
C PHE A 189 20.17 -4.28 41.13
N PHE A 190 19.28 -3.61 40.39
CA PHE A 190 17.86 -3.97 40.32
C PHE A 190 17.64 -4.64 38.96
N SER A 191 17.72 -5.97 38.90
CA SER A 191 16.67 -6.95 39.23
C SER A 191 15.62 -7.04 38.13
N ILE A 192 15.89 -7.93 37.18
CA ILE A 192 14.95 -8.47 36.19
C ILE A 192 14.10 -9.53 36.92
N PRO A 193 12.76 -9.44 36.99
CA PRO A 193 11.96 -10.61 37.29
C PRO A 193 11.70 -11.38 36.00
N ASN A 194 12.32 -12.55 35.93
CA ASN A 194 12.08 -13.56 34.92
C ASN A 194 10.88 -14.42 35.33
N LEU A 195 10.04 -14.75 34.35
CA LEU A 195 9.53 -16.10 34.08
C LEU A 195 8.57 -16.82 35.07
N PHE A 196 7.58 -17.47 34.43
CA PHE A 196 6.68 -18.52 34.94
C PHE A 196 5.50 -18.11 35.83
N LYS A 197 4.32 -18.05 35.21
CA LYS A 197 3.20 -18.86 35.73
C LYS A 197 2.45 -19.54 34.60
N LEU A 198 2.81 -20.80 34.41
CA LEU A 198 2.09 -21.82 33.67
C LEU A 198 0.86 -22.21 34.51
N GLY A 199 -0.33 -22.03 33.97
CA GLY A 199 -1.59 -22.44 34.57
C GLY A 199 -2.39 -23.21 33.54
N THR A 200 -2.15 -24.51 33.48
CA THR A 200 -2.96 -25.50 32.77
C THR A 200 -4.28 -25.69 33.50
N LYS A 201 -5.41 -25.57 32.80
CA LYS A 201 -6.56 -26.45 33.04
C LYS A 201 -7.28 -26.71 31.72
N ALA A 202 -7.16 -27.94 31.25
CA ALA A 202 -8.02 -28.54 30.25
C ALA A 202 -9.28 -29.08 30.93
N GLU A 203 -10.42 -28.90 30.28
CA GLU A 203 -11.66 -29.69 30.27
C GLU A 203 -12.74 -28.76 29.69
N GLU A 204 -13.73 -29.15 28.92
CA GLU A 204 -14.07 -30.36 28.19
C GLU A 204 -15.40 -30.00 27.50
N THR A 205 -15.57 -30.47 26.27
CA THR A 205 -16.82 -30.64 25.49
C THR A 205 -18.07 -29.82 25.86
N ALA A 206 -18.58 -29.05 24.90
CA ALA A 206 -19.89 -29.34 24.27
C ALA A 206 -20.27 -28.26 23.23
N LYS A 207 -20.34 -28.67 21.96
CA LYS A 207 -21.31 -28.13 21.00
C LYS A 207 -22.72 -28.43 21.53
N PRO A 208 -23.70 -27.55 21.30
CA PRO A 208 -24.63 -27.89 20.23
C PRO A 208 -25.18 -26.71 19.42
N ALA A 209 -25.81 -27.10 18.31
CA ALA A 209 -26.97 -26.49 17.68
C ALA A 209 -26.84 -25.09 17.07
N ARG A 210 -26.56 -25.14 15.77
CA ARG A 210 -26.95 -24.22 14.71
C ARG A 210 -28.47 -23.96 14.76
N GLU A 211 -28.89 -22.85 15.34
CA GLU A 211 -30.29 -22.39 15.26
C GLU A 211 -30.52 -21.76 13.89
N LYS A 212 -31.09 -22.55 12.97
CA LYS A 212 -31.63 -22.05 11.70
C LYS A 212 -32.99 -21.42 11.99
N THR A 213 -33.04 -20.12 12.26
CA THR A 213 -34.29 -19.36 12.13
C THR A 213 -34.53 -19.08 10.64
N SER A 214 -35.25 -20.00 10.01
CA SER A 214 -35.93 -19.75 8.73
C SER A 214 -37.03 -18.70 8.92
N PRO A 215 -37.16 -17.69 8.04
CA PRO A 215 -38.30 -16.79 8.06
C PRO A 215 -39.59 -17.53 7.63
N PRO A 216 -40.76 -17.22 8.21
CA PRO A 216 -42.02 -17.79 7.74
C PRO A 216 -42.36 -17.26 6.35
N ALA A 217 -42.72 -18.17 5.45
CA ALA A 217 -43.19 -17.88 4.11
C ALA A 217 -44.44 -16.98 4.13
N PRO A 218 -44.58 -16.02 3.18
CA PRO A 218 -45.82 -15.29 3.00
C PRO A 218 -46.89 -16.22 2.41
N LYS A 219 -48.00 -16.39 3.14
CA LYS A 219 -49.22 -16.96 2.57
C LYS A 219 -49.72 -16.00 1.49
N GLY A 220 -49.69 -16.47 0.25
CA GLY A 220 -50.38 -15.84 -0.86
C GLY A 220 -51.87 -15.70 -0.53
N LYS A 221 -52.36 -14.46 -0.58
CA LYS A 221 -53.74 -14.17 -0.94
C LYS A 221 -53.68 -13.59 -2.35
N SER A 222 -54.03 -14.44 -3.30
CA SER A 222 -54.38 -14.05 -4.66
C SER A 222 -55.76 -13.38 -4.62
N GLU A 223 -55.78 -12.07 -4.44
CA GLU A 223 -56.92 -11.25 -4.87
C GLU A 223 -56.45 -10.47 -6.10
N GLY A 224 -56.68 -11.10 -7.25
CA GLY A 224 -56.63 -10.46 -8.56
C GLY A 224 -57.99 -9.84 -8.91
N PRO A 225 -58.04 -9.02 -9.96
CA PRO A 225 -58.68 -7.71 -9.92
C PRO A 225 -60.18 -7.72 -10.21
N ASP A 226 -60.91 -6.86 -9.47
CA ASP A 226 -62.23 -6.39 -9.85
C ASP A 226 -62.20 -5.78 -11.26
N LEU A 227 -62.90 -6.45 -12.17
CA LEU A 227 -63.19 -5.95 -13.50
C LEU A 227 -64.17 -4.78 -13.39
N PHE A 228 -63.72 -3.65 -13.94
CA PHE A 228 -64.41 -2.41 -14.32
C PHE A 228 -65.95 -2.29 -14.14
N PRO A 229 -66.45 -1.09 -13.78
CA PRO A 229 -67.85 -0.74 -13.92
C PRO A 229 -68.18 -0.19 -15.32
N LYS A 230 -69.42 -0.50 -15.75
CA LYS A 230 -70.18 -0.02 -16.93
C LYS A 230 -69.90 -0.66 -18.29
#